data_AF-A0A519I5U6-F1
#
_entry.id   AF-A0A519I5U6-F1
#
_cell.length_a   1.000
_cell.length_b   1.000
_cell.length_c   1.000
_cell.angle_alpha   90.00
_cell.angle_beta   90.00
_cell.angle_gamma   90.00
#
_symmetry.space_group_name_H-M   'P 1'
#
loop_
_entity.id
_entity.type
_entity.pdbx_description
1 polymer ?
#
loop_
_entity_poly.entity_id
_entity_poly.type
_entity_poly.pdbx_seq_one_letter_code
_entity_poly.pdbx_strand_id
1 'polypeptide(L)'
;APGWERAFRSDNSPASWLSSALLLTLCITALRLTAERCLPWRLGVWLTLAFGVLALDEQFMLHELWKFRCHEWLDACRWGVVREAPMLAVAVVGLCTLVWLHGALSHRTTRGWLWAGFAVGLVAIGVDQWPNVQPQGAWLPELPELLATLEEALEVVAEALVLAALLRQPKA
;
A
#
# COMPACT_ATOMS: atom_id res chain seq x y z
N ALA A 1 -10.25 25.30 4.99
CA ALA A 1 -9.01 24.51 4.94
C ALA A 1 -7.86 25.38 4.44
N PRO A 2 -6.79 25.57 5.22
CA PRO A 2 -5.50 26.05 4.74
C PRO A 2 -5.10 25.47 3.37
N GLY A 3 -4.40 26.26 2.55
CA GLY A 3 -4.06 25.86 1.18
C GLY A 3 -3.25 24.58 1.07
N TRP A 4 -2.45 24.24 2.08
CA TRP A 4 -1.61 23.04 2.12
C TRP A 4 -2.40 21.76 2.35
N GLU A 5 -3.53 21.79 3.05
CA GLU A 5 -4.36 20.61 3.33
C GLU A 5 -4.97 20.02 2.05
N ARG A 6 -5.14 20.83 1.00
CA ARG A 6 -5.63 20.37 -0.31
C ARG A 6 -4.67 19.38 -0.99
N ALA A 7 -3.40 19.36 -0.60
CA ALA A 7 -2.45 18.40 -1.15
C ALA A 7 -2.71 16.96 -0.69
N PHE A 8 -3.50 16.78 0.38
CA PHE A 8 -3.68 15.51 1.09
C PHE A 8 -5.15 15.12 1.32
N ARG A 9 -6.10 16.04 1.13
CA ARG A 9 -7.52 15.75 1.32
C ARG A 9 -8.12 15.20 0.02
N SER A 10 -8.46 13.91 0.02
CA SER A 10 -9.15 13.11 -1.02
C SER A 10 -8.26 12.27 -1.95
N ASP A 11 -8.87 11.22 -2.49
CA ASP A 11 -8.32 10.29 -3.49
C ASP A 11 -7.93 10.98 -4.82
N ASN A 12 -8.31 12.25 -5.02
CA ASN A 12 -7.88 13.07 -6.16
C ASN A 12 -6.80 14.09 -5.79
N SER A 13 -6.22 13.98 -4.60
CA SER A 13 -5.21 14.91 -4.11
C SER A 13 -3.86 14.69 -4.80
N PRO A 14 -2.98 15.71 -4.84
CA PRO A 14 -1.60 15.54 -5.28
C PRO A 14 -0.85 14.39 -4.60
N ALA A 15 -1.17 14.04 -3.35
CA ALA A 15 -0.56 12.93 -2.63
C ALA A 15 -0.99 11.56 -3.16
N SER A 16 -2.28 11.33 -3.43
CA SER A 16 -2.75 10.07 -4.03
C SER A 16 -2.20 9.86 -5.45
N TRP A 17 -2.08 10.93 -6.24
CA TRP A 17 -1.39 10.90 -7.53
C TRP A 17 0.09 10.53 -7.40
N LEU A 18 0.75 11.01 -6.34
CA LEU A 18 2.14 10.67 -6.06
C LEU A 18 2.27 9.19 -5.63
N SER A 19 1.32 8.67 -4.84
CA SER A 19 1.21 7.25 -4.47
C SER A 19 1.12 6.37 -5.72
N SER A 20 0.16 6.66 -6.61
CA SER A 20 0.04 5.99 -7.92
C SER A 20 1.34 6.01 -8.74
N ALA A 21 2.03 7.17 -8.79
CA ALA A 21 3.29 7.31 -9.49
C ALA A 21 4.43 6.52 -8.83
N LEU A 22 4.45 6.43 -7.50
CA LEU A 22 5.43 5.65 -6.73
C LEU A 22 5.20 4.15 -6.92
N LEU A 23 3.97 3.65 -6.91
CA LEU A 23 3.64 2.26 -7.24
C LEU A 23 4.08 1.90 -8.66
N LEU A 24 3.85 2.77 -9.64
CA LEU A 24 4.37 2.57 -11.00
C LEU A 24 5.90 2.58 -11.04
N THR A 25 6.54 3.46 -10.27
CA THR A 25 8.00 3.51 -10.15
C THR A 25 8.55 2.23 -9.52
N LEU A 26 7.90 1.69 -8.49
CA LEU A 26 8.21 0.41 -7.86
C LEU A 26 8.06 -0.75 -8.85
N CYS A 27 7.01 -0.75 -9.67
CA CYS A 27 6.80 -1.71 -10.75
C CYS A 27 7.96 -1.70 -11.76
N ILE A 28 8.32 -0.53 -12.29
CA ILE A 28 9.44 -0.38 -13.24
C ILE A 28 10.78 -0.75 -12.59
N THR A 29 10.98 -0.37 -11.33
CA THR A 29 12.18 -0.71 -10.57
C THR A 29 12.31 -2.22 -10.36
N ALA A 30 11.22 -2.89 -9.98
CA ALA A 30 11.19 -4.35 -9.84
C ALA A 30 11.50 -5.04 -11.19
N LEU A 31 10.91 -4.58 -12.29
CA LEU A 31 11.18 -5.10 -13.64
C LEU A 31 12.66 -4.95 -14.00
N ARG A 32 13.24 -3.76 -13.77
CA ARG A 32 14.65 -3.48 -14.03
C ARG A 32 15.58 -4.35 -13.18
N LEU A 33 15.31 -4.48 -11.88
CA LEU A 33 16.08 -5.35 -10.98
C LEU A 33 15.97 -6.83 -11.37
N THR A 34 14.83 -7.24 -11.92
CA THR A 34 14.62 -8.59 -12.47
C THR A 34 15.48 -8.81 -13.73
N ALA A 35 15.47 -7.85 -14.65
CA ALA A 35 16.26 -7.91 -15.89
C ALA A 35 17.77 -7.90 -15.62
N GLU A 36 18.22 -7.13 -14.63
CA GLU A 36 19.61 -7.08 -14.19
C GLU A 36 20.01 -8.25 -13.27
N ARG A 37 19.10 -9.18 -12.98
CA ARG A 37 19.31 -10.34 -12.09
C ARG A 37 19.66 -9.97 -10.65
N CYS A 38 19.35 -8.74 -10.22
CA CYS A 38 19.50 -8.29 -8.83
C CYS A 38 18.45 -8.92 -7.90
N LEU A 39 17.33 -9.41 -8.45
CA LEU A 39 16.30 -10.14 -7.73
C LEU A 39 16.10 -11.55 -8.33
N PRO A 40 15.70 -12.55 -7.53
CA PRO A 40 15.25 -13.84 -8.05
C PRO A 40 14.11 -13.65 -9.05
N TRP A 41 14.21 -14.25 -10.24
CA TRP A 41 13.25 -14.05 -11.35
C TRP A 41 11.79 -14.13 -10.91
N ARG A 42 11.41 -15.17 -10.15
CA ARG A 42 10.03 -15.37 -9.70
C ARG A 42 9.53 -14.23 -8.80
N LEU A 43 10.39 -13.78 -7.88
CA LEU A 43 10.05 -12.67 -6.98
C LEU A 43 9.98 -11.35 -7.76
N GLY A 44 10.92 -11.12 -8.67
CA GLY A 44 10.97 -9.92 -9.48
C GLY A 44 9.76 -9.75 -10.41
N VAL A 45 9.37 -10.82 -11.12
CA VAL A 45 8.14 -10.85 -11.92
C VAL A 45 6.90 -10.65 -11.04
N TRP A 46 6.84 -11.34 -9.90
CA TRP A 46 5.75 -11.17 -8.93
C TRP A 46 5.59 -9.73 -8.47
N LEU A 47 6.67 -9.08 -8.03
CA LEU A 47 6.66 -7.69 -7.59
C LEU A 47 6.26 -6.73 -8.71
N THR A 48 6.73 -6.96 -9.93
CA THR A 48 6.35 -6.15 -11.10
C THR A 48 4.84 -6.19 -11.31
N LEU A 49 4.26 -7.39 -11.31
CA LEU A 49 2.82 -7.56 -11.47
C LEU A 49 2.04 -7.00 -10.28
N ALA A 50 2.49 -7.26 -9.05
CA ALA A 50 1.83 -6.80 -7.83
C ALA A 50 1.77 -5.26 -7.77
N PHE A 51 2.91 -4.58 -7.96
CA PHE A 51 2.92 -3.11 -7.98
C PHE A 51 2.15 -2.53 -9.17
N GLY A 52 2.16 -3.19 -10.34
CA GLY A 52 1.34 -2.78 -11.46
C GLY A 52 -0.16 -2.88 -11.17
N VAL A 53 -0.61 -3.95 -10.51
CA VAL A 53 -2.00 -4.10 -10.08
C VAL A 53 -2.36 -3.08 -9.01
N LEU A 54 -1.50 -2.85 -8.02
CA LEU A 54 -1.73 -1.84 -6.97
C LEU A 54 -1.80 -0.43 -7.57
N ALA A 55 -0.93 -0.08 -8.53
CA ALA A 55 -1.00 1.22 -9.20
C ALA A 55 -2.32 1.43 -9.96
N LEU A 56 -2.88 0.37 -10.55
CA LEU A 56 -4.20 0.43 -11.19
C LEU A 56 -5.31 0.51 -10.16
N ASP A 57 -5.21 -0.27 -9.09
CA ASP A 57 -6.18 -0.26 -8.00
C ASP A 57 -6.26 1.12 -7.36
N GLU A 58 -5.13 1.76 -7.08
CA GLU A 58 -5.04 3.12 -6.54
C GLU A 58 -5.70 4.15 -7.48
N GLN A 59 -5.43 4.06 -8.79
CA GLN A 59 -5.96 5.03 -9.74
C GLN A 59 -7.47 4.87 -10.02
N PHE A 60 -8.00 3.66 -9.87
CA PHE A 60 -9.37 3.31 -10.25
C PHE A 60 -10.26 2.86 -9.08
N MET A 61 -9.71 2.81 -7.87
CA MET A 61 -10.36 2.35 -6.63
C MET A 61 -11.07 1.00 -6.83
N LEU A 62 -10.41 0.03 -7.46
CA LEU A 62 -11.05 -1.23 -7.86
C LEU A 62 -11.55 -2.02 -6.63
N HIS A 63 -10.77 -2.02 -5.55
CA HIS A 63 -11.15 -2.65 -4.30
C HIS A 63 -12.37 -1.97 -3.65
N GLU A 64 -12.55 -0.66 -3.79
CA GLU A 64 -13.74 0.04 -3.31
C GLU A 64 -14.96 -0.25 -4.18
N LEU A 65 -14.78 -0.24 -5.51
CA LEU A 65 -15.83 -0.65 -6.45
C LEU A 65 -16.33 -2.05 -6.12
N TRP A 66 -15.42 -2.96 -5.77
CA TRP A 66 -15.82 -4.26 -5.25
C TRP A 66 -16.57 -4.14 -3.91
N LYS A 67 -15.98 -3.49 -2.90
CA LYS A 67 -16.55 -3.41 -1.55
C LYS A 67 -17.97 -2.85 -1.54
N PHE A 68 -18.19 -1.76 -2.28
CA PHE A 68 -19.45 -1.01 -2.25
C PHE A 68 -20.42 -1.44 -3.33
N ARG A 69 -19.96 -1.82 -4.53
CA ARG A 69 -20.85 -2.10 -5.68
C ARG A 69 -20.97 -3.58 -6.04
N CYS A 70 -20.27 -4.49 -5.35
CA CYS A 70 -20.34 -5.91 -5.73
C CYS A 70 -21.75 -6.54 -5.62
N HIS A 71 -22.61 -5.99 -4.78
CA HIS A 71 -24.00 -6.46 -4.68
C HIS A 71 -24.81 -6.24 -5.97
N GLU A 72 -24.36 -5.38 -6.90
CA GLU A 72 -25.04 -5.10 -8.17
C GLU A 72 -24.86 -6.23 -9.20
N TRP A 73 -23.78 -7.02 -9.09
CA TRP A 73 -23.40 -8.02 -10.10
C TRP A 73 -23.23 -9.46 -9.58
N LEU A 74 -23.26 -9.68 -8.25
CA LEU A 74 -22.96 -10.97 -7.65
C LEU A 74 -23.71 -11.20 -6.32
N ASP A 75 -24.64 -12.17 -6.31
CA ASP A 75 -25.45 -12.51 -5.13
C ASP A 75 -24.62 -12.91 -3.89
N ALA A 76 -23.43 -13.45 -4.10
CA ALA A 76 -22.52 -13.84 -3.02
C ALA A 76 -22.06 -12.64 -2.18
N CYS A 77 -22.11 -11.41 -2.71
CA CYS A 77 -21.74 -10.19 -2.00
C CYS A 77 -22.72 -9.78 -0.89
N ARG A 78 -23.81 -10.52 -0.69
CA ARG A 78 -24.62 -10.46 0.55
C ARG A 78 -23.80 -10.80 1.80
N TRP A 79 -22.79 -11.67 1.68
CA TRP A 79 -21.92 -12.04 2.78
C TRP A 79 -20.80 -11.00 2.94
N GLY A 80 -20.66 -10.41 4.14
CA GLY A 80 -19.64 -9.39 4.42
C GLY A 80 -18.22 -9.83 4.07
N VAL A 81 -17.88 -11.10 4.36
CA VAL A 81 -16.55 -11.68 4.04
C VAL A 81 -16.23 -11.61 2.54
N VAL A 82 -17.22 -11.74 1.66
CA VAL A 82 -17.00 -11.66 0.21
C VAL A 82 -16.72 -10.21 -0.20
N ARG A 83 -17.36 -9.23 0.44
CA ARG A 83 -17.12 -7.80 0.20
C ARG A 83 -15.73 -7.37 0.68
N GLU A 84 -15.28 -7.88 1.82
CA GLU A 84 -13.95 -7.58 2.38
C GLU A 84 -12.82 -8.42 1.74
N ALA A 85 -13.16 -9.38 0.88
CA ALA A 85 -12.19 -10.34 0.35
C ALA A 85 -10.98 -9.70 -0.35
N PRO A 86 -11.11 -8.65 -1.19
CA PRO A 86 -9.95 -7.99 -1.79
C PRO A 86 -9.01 -7.36 -0.76
N MET A 87 -9.55 -6.64 0.24
CA MET A 87 -8.75 -6.02 1.31
C MET A 87 -7.99 -7.09 2.10
N LEU A 88 -8.66 -8.18 2.48
CA LEU A 88 -8.02 -9.31 3.16
C LEU A 88 -6.97 -10.00 2.29
N ALA A 89 -7.23 -10.14 0.99
CA ALA A 89 -6.29 -10.73 0.05
C ALA A 89 -5.01 -9.87 -0.05
N VAL A 90 -5.14 -8.55 -0.20
CA VAL A 90 -4.00 -7.63 -0.22
C VAL A 90 -3.19 -7.73 1.07
N ALA A 91 -3.83 -7.77 2.23
CA ALA A 91 -3.12 -7.91 3.51
C ALA A 91 -2.32 -9.23 3.61
N VAL A 92 -2.94 -10.37 3.30
CA VAL A 92 -2.29 -11.69 3.40
C VAL A 92 -1.19 -11.84 2.35
N VAL A 93 -1.49 -11.50 1.10
CA VAL A 93 -0.55 -11.59 -0.02
C VAL A 93 0.61 -10.60 0.17
N GLY A 94 0.32 -9.40 0.67
CA GLY A 94 1.31 -8.38 1.02
C GLY A 94 2.27 -8.86 2.10
N LEU A 95 1.76 -9.47 3.18
CA LEU A 95 2.60 -10.07 4.23
C LEU A 95 3.48 -11.21 3.71
N CYS A 96 2.93 -12.12 2.91
CA CYS A 96 3.71 -13.18 2.28
C CYS A 96 4.80 -12.62 1.36
N THR A 97 4.47 -11.57 0.59
CA THR A 97 5.41 -10.87 -0.30
C THR A 97 6.51 -10.17 0.49
N LEU A 98 6.17 -9.53 1.61
CA LEU A 98 7.11 -8.89 2.52
C LEU A 98 8.13 -9.89 3.07
N VAL A 99 7.66 -11.05 3.55
CA VAL A 99 8.53 -12.12 4.07
C VAL A 99 9.43 -12.68 2.96
N TRP A 100 8.88 -12.91 1.77
CA TRP A 100 9.65 -13.41 0.64
C TRP A 100 10.73 -12.40 0.20
N LEU A 101 10.35 -11.13 0.11
CA LEU A 101 11.27 -10.05 -0.22
C LEU A 101 12.36 -9.90 0.84
N HIS A 102 12.00 -9.92 2.13
CA HIS A 102 12.97 -9.86 3.23
C HIS A 102 14.08 -10.91 3.09
N GLY A 103 13.71 -12.15 2.72
CA GLY A 103 14.66 -13.23 2.50
C GLY A 103 15.58 -13.00 1.29
N ALA A 104 15.11 -12.28 0.27
CA ALA A 104 15.89 -11.97 -0.93
C ALA A 104 16.83 -10.76 -0.76
N LEU A 105 16.52 -9.82 0.15
CA LEU A 105 17.37 -8.63 0.37
C LEU A 105 18.69 -9.01 1.04
N SER A 106 19.81 -8.59 0.46
CA SER A 106 21.16 -8.92 0.93
C SER A 106 21.59 -8.17 2.21
N HIS A 107 21.30 -6.87 2.31
CA HIS A 107 21.80 -6.02 3.40
C HIS A 107 20.78 -5.80 4.53
N ARG A 108 21.26 -5.83 5.79
CA ARG A 108 20.45 -5.54 6.99
C ARG A 108 19.79 -4.16 6.95
N THR A 109 20.52 -3.14 6.50
CA THR A 109 19.98 -1.78 6.39
C THR A 109 18.83 -1.71 5.38
N THR A 110 18.93 -2.47 4.28
CA THR A 110 17.89 -2.53 3.25
C THR A 110 16.64 -3.22 3.76
N ARG A 111 16.80 -4.29 4.54
CA ARG A 111 15.68 -4.91 5.28
C ARG A 111 15.07 -3.93 6.29
N GLY A 112 15.90 -3.10 6.93
CA GLY A 112 15.45 -2.05 7.84
C GLY A 112 14.51 -1.05 7.14
N TRP A 113 14.86 -0.58 5.94
CA TRP A 113 14.00 0.30 5.16
C TRP A 113 12.67 -0.36 4.76
N LEU A 114 12.72 -1.63 4.34
CA LEU A 114 11.52 -2.40 4.02
C LEU A 114 10.57 -2.50 5.23
N TRP A 115 11.09 -2.84 6.41
CA TRP A 115 10.29 -2.94 7.63
C TRP A 115 9.81 -1.58 8.14
N ALA A 116 10.61 -0.53 7.99
CA ALA A 116 10.18 0.83 8.30
C ALA A 116 9.02 1.26 7.40
N GLY A 117 9.11 0.99 6.09
CA GLY A 117 8.01 1.23 5.14
C GLY A 117 6.75 0.48 5.55
N PHE A 118 6.86 -0.81 5.85
CA PHE A 118 5.73 -1.60 6.34
C PHE A 118 5.12 -1.04 7.64
N ALA A 119 5.95 -0.62 8.60
CA ALA A 119 5.47 -0.03 9.85
C ALA A 119 4.72 1.28 9.61
N VAL A 120 5.21 2.15 8.73
CA VAL A 120 4.51 3.39 8.34
C VAL A 120 3.19 3.06 7.64
N GLY A 121 3.17 2.07 6.74
CA GLY A 121 1.94 1.63 6.07
C GLY A 121 0.89 1.08 7.06
N LEU A 122 1.30 0.34 8.09
CA LEU A 122 0.39 -0.07 9.17
C LEU A 122 -0.18 1.12 9.95
N VAL A 123 0.59 2.18 10.13
CA VAL A 123 0.11 3.41 10.74
C VAL A 123 -0.91 4.09 9.84
N ALA A 124 -0.65 4.19 8.52
CA ALA A 124 -1.60 4.74 7.55
C ALA A 124 -2.95 3.98 7.57
N ILE A 125 -2.91 2.65 7.46
CA ILE A 125 -4.10 1.79 7.59
C ILE A 125 -4.81 2.02 8.93
N GLY A 126 -4.05 2.15 10.03
CA GLY A 126 -4.63 2.42 11.35
C GLY A 126 -5.34 3.77 11.44
N VAL A 127 -4.81 4.79 10.75
CA VAL A 127 -5.40 6.13 10.63
C VAL A 127 -6.69 6.08 9.82
N ASP A 128 -6.66 5.44 8.65
CA ASP A 128 -7.82 5.24 7.77
C ASP A 128 -8.95 4.45 8.46
N GLN A 129 -8.61 3.38 9.18
CA GLN A 129 -9.61 2.53 9.84
C GLN A 129 -10.10 3.06 11.19
N TRP A 130 -9.44 4.07 11.77
CA TRP A 130 -9.80 4.60 13.10
C TRP A 130 -11.28 5.02 13.23
N PRO A 131 -11.89 5.75 12.25
CA PRO A 131 -13.29 6.13 12.31
C PRO A 131 -14.26 4.95 12.35
N ASN A 132 -13.88 3.80 11.80
CA ASN A 132 -14.70 2.58 11.83
C ASN A 132 -14.64 1.87 13.19
N VAL A 133 -13.50 1.97 13.90
CA VAL A 133 -13.25 1.30 15.18
C VAL A 133 -13.68 2.15 16.37
N GLN A 134 -13.53 3.48 16.30
CA GLN A 134 -13.84 4.39 17.41
C GLN A 134 -15.26 4.23 17.98
N PRO A 135 -16.34 4.08 17.19
CA PRO A 135 -17.69 3.89 17.71
C PRO A 135 -17.87 2.60 18.53
N GLN A 136 -16.99 1.62 18.34
CA GLN A 136 -17.04 0.30 18.98
C GLN A 136 -16.33 0.30 20.35
N GLY A 137 -15.51 1.32 20.63
CA GLY A 137 -14.73 1.44 21.86
C GLY A 137 -14.85 2.84 22.45
N ALA A 138 -15.77 3.02 23.39
CA ALA A 138 -16.03 4.32 24.04
C ALA A 138 -14.81 4.93 24.78
N TRP A 139 -13.74 4.15 24.99
CA TRP A 139 -12.48 4.61 25.61
C TRP A 139 -11.42 5.08 24.60
N LEU A 140 -11.65 4.91 23.30
CA LEU A 140 -10.65 5.28 22.29
C LEU A 140 -10.63 6.80 22.09
N PRO A 141 -9.43 7.42 22.08
CA PRO A 141 -9.32 8.86 21.85
C PRO A 141 -9.79 9.24 20.44
N GLU A 142 -10.24 10.49 20.29
CA GLU A 142 -10.45 11.09 18.97
C GLU A 142 -9.13 11.17 18.20
N LEU A 143 -9.19 10.82 16.92
CA LEU A 143 -8.03 10.91 16.05
C LEU A 143 -7.70 12.40 15.80
N PRO A 144 -6.46 12.85 15.99
CA PRO A 144 -6.08 14.23 15.70
C PRO A 144 -6.36 14.57 14.23
N GLU A 145 -7.03 15.70 13.96
CA GLU A 145 -7.40 16.13 12.59
C GLU A 145 -6.18 16.22 11.67
N LEU A 146 -5.03 16.64 12.20
CA LEU A 146 -3.77 16.68 11.47
C LEU A 146 -3.35 15.29 11.00
N LEU A 147 -3.51 14.26 11.84
CA LEU A 147 -3.11 12.90 11.51
C LEU A 147 -4.04 12.30 10.44
N ALA A 148 -5.35 12.54 10.57
CA ALA A 148 -6.32 12.18 9.54
C ALA A 148 -6.03 12.89 8.20
N THR A 149 -5.58 14.14 8.25
CA THR A 149 -5.22 14.90 7.03
C THR A 149 -3.89 14.44 6.42
N LEU A 150 -3.04 13.72 7.16
CA LEU A 150 -1.72 13.28 6.71
C LEU A 150 -1.67 11.80 6.31
N GLU A 151 -2.80 11.09 6.35
CA GLU A 151 -2.92 9.67 5.99
C GLU A 151 -2.22 9.35 4.65
N GLU A 152 -2.65 10.01 3.57
CA GLU A 152 -2.06 9.92 2.23
C GLU A 152 -0.54 10.16 2.21
N ALA A 153 -0.06 11.09 3.05
CA ALA A 153 1.37 11.36 3.16
C ALA A 153 2.12 10.21 3.82
N LEU A 154 1.50 9.50 4.76
CA LEU A 154 2.08 8.31 5.39
C LEU A 154 2.21 7.17 4.37
N GLU A 155 1.23 6.99 3.49
CA GLU A 155 1.30 6.00 2.41
C GLU A 155 2.45 6.29 1.46
N VAL A 156 2.54 7.54 0.96
CA VAL A 156 3.66 8.01 0.13
C VAL A 156 5.01 7.76 0.81
N VAL A 157 5.12 8.01 2.12
CA VAL A 157 6.34 7.73 2.89
C VAL A 157 6.62 6.23 2.95
N ALA A 158 5.61 5.40 3.21
CA ALA A 158 5.76 3.95 3.25
C ALA A 158 6.31 3.41 1.93
N GLU A 159 5.74 3.84 0.82
CA GLU A 159 6.15 3.45 -0.54
C GLU A 159 7.55 3.94 -0.89
N ALA A 160 7.88 5.19 -0.55
CA ALA A 160 9.20 5.76 -0.76
C ALA A 160 10.30 4.97 0.00
N LEU A 161 9.98 4.47 1.21
CA LEU A 161 10.89 3.62 1.99
C LEU A 161 11.10 2.25 1.33
N VAL A 162 10.04 1.65 0.76
CA VAL A 162 10.16 0.42 -0.03
C VAL A 162 11.00 0.65 -1.29
N LEU A 163 10.79 1.77 -1.99
CA LEU A 163 11.56 2.14 -3.17
C LEU A 163 13.04 2.32 -2.82
N ALA A 164 13.34 3.01 -1.72
CA ALA A 164 14.70 3.15 -1.20
C ALA A 164 15.35 1.80 -0.89
N ALA A 165 14.57 0.82 -0.39
CA ALA A 165 15.05 -0.53 -0.17
C ALA A 165 15.41 -1.24 -1.49
N LEU A 166 14.55 -1.13 -2.51
CA LEU A 166 14.79 -1.76 -3.82
C LEU A 166 15.96 -1.12 -4.57
N LEU A 167 16.06 0.22 -4.60
CA LEU A 167 17.15 0.94 -5.27
C LEU A 167 18.53 0.64 -4.69
N ARG A 168 18.59 0.19 -3.43
CA ARG A 168 19.83 -0.23 -2.76
C ARG A 168 20.22 -1.68 -3.02
N GLN A 169 19.47 -2.43 -3.84
CA GLN A 169 19.88 -3.79 -4.19
C GLN A 169 21.15 -3.76 -5.04
N PRO A 170 22.21 -4.48 -4.63
CA PRO A 170 23.41 -4.60 -5.45
C PRO A 170 23.12 -5.43 -6.71
N LYS A 171 23.93 -5.22 -7.74
CA LYS A 171 23.98 -6.16 -8.87
C LYS A 171 24.51 -7.50 -8.36
N ALA A 172 23.86 -8.59 -8.77
CA ALA A 172 24.29 -9.95 -8.48
C ALA A 172 25.56 -10.32 -9.25
#